data_AF-A0A1Y1R941-F1
#
_entry.id   AF-A0A1Y1R941-F1
#
_cell.length_a   1.000
_cell.length_b   1.000
_cell.length_c   1.000
_cell.angle_alpha   90.00
_cell.angle_beta   90.00
_cell.angle_gamma   90.00
#
_symmetry.space_group_name_H-M   'P 1'
#
loop_
_entity.id
_entity.type
_entity.pdbx_description
1 polymer ?
#
loop_
_entity_poly.entity_id
_entity_poly.type
_entity_poly.pdbx_seq_one_letter_code
_entity_poly.pdbx_strand_id
1 'polypeptide(L)' 'MDIEAIKKELRAYEDRRDEFYRYLDEHIPHDGSTGLYDFRNKVMLDAEKVYELFHKLDYQARKIRGIVINEIVQKSDD' A
#
# COMPACT_ATOMS: atom_id res chain seq x y z
N MET A 1 13.80 -14.48 -10.16
CA MET A 1 13.65 -13.09 -10.66
C MET A 1 14.92 -12.33 -10.34
N ASP A 2 15.38 -11.43 -11.19
CA ASP A 2 16.58 -10.61 -10.88
C ASP A 2 16.29 -9.61 -9.73
N ILE A 3 17.30 -9.31 -8.92
CA ILE A 3 17.20 -8.43 -7.75
C ILE A 3 16.73 -7.02 -8.13
N GLU A 4 17.11 -6.53 -9.31
CA GLU A 4 16.67 -5.22 -9.79
C GLU A 4 15.17 -5.20 -10.14
N ALA A 5 14.64 -6.31 -10.64
CA ALA A 5 13.19 -6.45 -10.85
C ALA A 5 12.44 -6.49 -9.51
N ILE A 6 12.98 -7.16 -8.49
CA ILE A 6 12.38 -7.17 -7.14
C ILE A 6 12.36 -5.75 -6.54
N LYS A 7 13.49 -5.03 -6.60
CA LYS A 7 13.57 -3.64 -6.14
C LYS A 7 12.57 -2.73 -6.85
N LYS A 8 12.35 -2.94 -8.14
CA LYS A 8 11.36 -2.17 -8.92
C LYS A 8 9.93 -2.39 -8.39
N GLU A 9 9.55 -3.62 -8.10
CA GLU A 9 8.22 -3.92 -7.55
C GLU A 9 8.05 -3.38 -6.12
N LEU A 10 9.10 -3.41 -5.30
CA LEU A 10 9.09 -2.81 -3.97
C LEU A 10 8.90 -1.28 -4.02
N ARG A 11 9.63 -0.59 -4.91
CA ARG A 11 9.41 0.85 -5.13
C ARG A 11 8.01 1.15 -5.64
N ALA A 12 7.51 0.37 -6.59
CA ALA A 12 6.15 0.55 -7.09
C ALA A 12 5.11 0.39 -5.97
N TYR A 13 5.32 -0.52 -5.03
CA TYR A 13 4.47 -0.64 -3.84
C TYR A 13 4.57 0.59 -2.92
N GLU A 14 5.78 1.09 -2.65
CA GLU A 14 5.98 2.32 -1.88
C GLU A 14 5.24 3.50 -2.52
N ASP A 15 5.38 3.68 -3.84
CA ASP A 15 4.70 4.75 -4.58
C ASP A 15 3.17 4.65 -4.45
N ARG A 16 2.60 3.43 -4.55
CA ARG A 16 1.14 3.23 -4.38
C ARG A 16 0.67 3.44 -2.96
N ARG A 17 1.50 3.05 -1.99
CA ARG A 17 1.22 3.25 -0.58
C ARG A 17 1.17 4.74 -0.27
N ASP A 18 2.15 5.48 -0.75
CA ASP A 18 2.25 6.93 -0.54
C ASP A 18 1.16 7.69 -1.29
N GLU A 19 0.77 7.24 -2.49
CA GLU A 19 -0.41 7.77 -3.22
C GLU A 19 -1.70 7.57 -2.40
N PHE A 20 -1.88 6.39 -1.80
CA PHE A 20 -3.08 6.08 -1.02
C PHE A 20 -3.14 6.90 0.28
N TYR A 21 -2.07 6.91 1.08
CA TYR A 21 -2.06 7.65 2.34
C TYR A 21 -2.13 9.16 2.13
N ARG A 22 -1.52 9.71 1.07
CA ARG A 22 -1.67 11.13 0.75
C ARG A 22 -3.12 11.52 0.51
N TYR A 23 -3.88 10.69 -0.22
CA TYR A 23 -5.31 10.93 -0.40
C TYR A 23 -6.06 10.93 0.94
N LEU A 24 -5.74 9.99 1.83
CA LEU A 24 -6.33 9.97 3.17
C LEU A 24 -5.94 11.21 3.99
N ASP A 25 -4.66 11.61 3.98
CA ASP A 25 -4.15 12.79 4.70
C ASP A 25 -4.80 14.10 4.24
N GLU A 26 -5.09 14.21 2.94
CA GLU A 26 -5.76 15.37 2.36
C GLU A 26 -7.24 15.50 2.79
N HIS A 27 -7.87 14.40 3.18
CA HIS A 27 -9.31 14.35 3.43
C HIS A 27 -9.69 14.01 4.87
N ILE A 28 -8.77 13.44 5.65
CA ILE A 28 -9.00 12.98 7.01
C ILE A 28 -8.07 13.74 7.96
N PRO A 29 -8.62 14.53 8.90
CA PRO A 29 -7.80 15.19 9.90
C PRO A 29 -7.09 14.15 10.77
N HIS A 30 -5.96 14.53 11.34
CA HIS A 30 -5.25 13.70 12.32
C HIS A 30 -5.62 14.13 13.74
N ASP A 31 -5.72 13.16 14.64
CA ASP A 31 -5.86 13.41 16.07
C ASP A 31 -4.50 13.89 16.62
N GLY A 32 -4.47 15.10 17.17
CA GLY A 32 -3.24 15.72 17.67
C GLY A 32 -2.60 15.05 18.88
N SER A 33 -3.28 14.10 19.53
CA SER A 33 -2.75 13.35 20.68
C SER A 33 -2.17 11.98 20.30
N THR A 34 -2.70 11.35 19.25
CA THR A 34 -2.28 10.01 18.81
C THR A 34 -1.54 10.00 17.48
N GLY A 35 -1.69 11.06 16.67
CA GLY A 35 -1.14 11.11 15.31
C GLY A 35 -1.85 10.18 14.32
N LEU A 36 -2.99 9.59 14.69
CA LEU A 36 -3.80 8.74 13.82
C LEU A 36 -4.91 9.55 13.14
N TYR A 37 -5.56 8.97 12.12
CA TYR A 37 -6.75 9.56 11.52
C TYR A 37 -7.89 9.73 12.53
N ASP A 38 -8.46 10.93 12.56
CA ASP A 38 -9.58 11.31 13.42
C ASP A 38 -10.92 11.13 12.69
N PHE A 39 -11.63 10.06 13.04
CA PHE A 39 -12.95 9.73 12.52
C PHE A 39 -14.11 10.15 13.44
N ARG A 40 -13.86 10.98 14.48
CA ARG A 40 -14.92 11.42 15.40
C ARG A 40 -15.98 12.28 14.71
N ASN A 41 -15.58 12.98 13.65
CA ASN A 41 -16.47 13.77 12.80
C ASN A 41 -16.80 13.03 11.51
N LYS A 42 -17.88 13.43 10.84
CA LYS A 42 -18.25 12.88 9.55
C LYS A 42 -17.19 13.23 8.50
N VAL A 43 -16.48 12.21 8.02
CA VAL A 43 -15.58 12.27 6.87
C VAL A 43 -16.36 11.83 5.63
N MET A 44 -16.22 12.58 4.53
CA MET A 44 -16.75 12.20 3.22
C MET A 44 -15.59 11.96 2.27
N LEU A 45 -15.41 10.71 1.86
CA LEU A 45 -14.45 10.32 0.83
C LEU A 45 -15.19 9.95 -0.44
N ASP A 46 -14.52 10.13 -1.58
CA ASP A 46 -14.97 9.53 -2.82
C ASP A 46 -14.70 8.02 -2.75
N ALA A 47 -15.77 7.23 -2.65
CA ALA A 47 -15.68 5.78 -2.49
C ALA A 47 -15.05 5.09 -3.71
N GLU A 48 -15.30 5.60 -4.92
CA GLU A 48 -14.66 5.08 -6.14
C GLU A 48 -13.17 5.34 -6.09
N LYS A 49 -12.76 6.56 -5.72
CA LYS A 49 -11.35 6.91 -5.59
C LYS A 49 -10.63 6.08 -4.53
N VAL A 50 -11.24 5.88 -3.37
CA VAL A 50 -10.70 5.02 -2.30
C VAL A 50 -10.50 3.60 -2.82
N TYR A 51 -11.49 3.04 -3.49
CA TYR A 51 -11.41 1.70 -4.07
C TYR A 51 -10.28 1.59 -5.10
N GLU A 52 -10.15 2.55 -6.02
CA GLU A 52 -9.09 2.56 -7.03
C GLU A 52 -7.69 2.56 -6.41
N LEU A 53 -7.46 3.42 -5.42
CA LEU A 53 -6.17 3.56 -4.74
C LEU A 53 -5.83 2.28 -3.96
N PHE A 54 -6.79 1.77 -3.20
CA PHE A 54 -6.64 0.51 -2.48
C PHE A 54 -6.37 -0.66 -3.42
N HIS A 55 -7.12 -0.77 -4.53
CA HIS A 55 -6.96 -1.85 -5.50
C HIS A 55 -5.56 -1.87 -6.12
N LYS A 56 -5.02 -0.69 -6.47
CA LYS A 56 -3.66 -0.55 -6.99
C LYS A 56 -2.62 -0.97 -5.94
N LEU A 57 -2.79 -0.56 -4.68
CA LEU A 57 -1.92 -0.94 -3.58
C LEU A 57 -1.95 -2.46 -3.34
N ASP A 58 -3.13 -3.05 -3.23
CA ASP A 58 -3.32 -4.50 -3.04
C ASP A 58 -2.72 -5.31 -4.19
N TYR A 59 -2.88 -4.85 -5.42
CA TYR A 59 -2.26 -5.49 -6.58
C TYR A 59 -0.73 -5.57 -6.44
N GLN A 60 -0.08 -4.49 -6.02
CA GLN A 60 1.38 -4.49 -5.79
C GLN A 60 1.75 -5.38 -4.60
N ALA A 61 0.98 -5.36 -3.51
CA ALA A 61 1.21 -6.22 -2.35
C ALA A 61 1.14 -7.71 -2.71
N ARG A 62 0.15 -8.11 -3.53
CA ARG A 62 0.04 -9.50 -4.02
C ARG A 62 1.21 -9.91 -4.89
N LYS A 63 1.74 -8.99 -5.71
CA LYS A 63 2.91 -9.24 -6.55
C LYS A 63 4.18 -9.44 -5.70
N ILE A 64 4.40 -8.59 -4.70
CA ILE A 64 5.49 -8.76 -3.72
C ILE A 64 5.34 -10.08 -2.96
N ARG A 65 4.13 -10.42 -2.51
CA ARG A 65 3.87 -11.72 -1.86
C ARG A 65 4.25 -12.89 -2.77
N GLY A 66 3.90 -12.83 -4.05
CA GLY A 66 4.29 -13.86 -5.03
C GLY A 66 5.81 -13.98 -5.18
N ILE A 67 6.53 -12.86 -5.20
CA ILE A 67 8.00 -12.84 -5.21
C ILE A 67 8.57 -13.52 -3.97
N VAL A 68 8.09 -13.17 -2.78
CA VAL A 68 8.57 -13.75 -1.52
C VAL A 68 8.36 -15.27 -1.48
N ILE A 69 7.17 -15.75 -1.86
CA ILE A 69 6.88 -17.19 -1.87
C ILE A 69 7.81 -17.92 -2.84
N ASN A 70 7.97 -17.42 -4.07
CA ASN A 70 8.71 -18.13 -5.11
C ASN A 70 10.23 -18.01 -4.96
N GLU A 71 10.74 -16.88 -4.47
CA GLU A 71 12.19 -16.63 -4.42
C GLU A 71 12.80 -16.89 -3.04
N ILE A 72 12.01 -16.81 -1.96
CA ILE A 72 12.52 -17.01 -0.58
C ILE A 72 12.11 -18.38 -0.05
N VAL A 73 10.84 -18.77 -0.18
CA VAL A 73 10.33 -20.01 0.43
C VAL A 73 10.67 -21.23 -0.43
N GLN A 74 10.42 -21.19 -1.73
CA GLN A 74 10.68 -22.35 -2.59
C GLN A 74 12.16 -22.63 -2.84
N LYS A 75 13.02 -21.59 -2.83
CA LYS A 75 14.47 -21.75 -2.99
C LYS A 75 15.21 -22.12 -1.70
N SER A 76 14.57 -22.00 -0.53
CA SER A 76 15.15 -22.46 0.73
C SER A 76 14.93 -23.96 0.98
N ASP A 77 14.03 -24.57 0.20
CA ASP A 77 13.67 -25.98 0.28
C ASP A 77 14.41 -26.85 -0.76
N ASP A 78 15.22 -26.23 -1.64
CA ASP A 78 16.13 -26.85 -2.62
C ASP A 78 17.60 -26.79 -2.14
#